data_AF-A0A9D2KKW7-F1
#
_entry.id   AF-A0A9D2KKW7-F1
#
_cell.length_a   1.000
_cell.length_b   1.000
_cell.length_c   1.000
_cell.angle_alpha   90.00
_cell.angle_beta   90.00
_cell.angle_gamma   90.00
#
_symmetry.space_group_name_H-M   'P 1'
#
loop_
_entity.id
_entity.type
_entity.pdbx_description
1 polymer ?
#
loop_
_entity_poly.entity_id
_entity_poly.type
_entity_poly.pdbx_seq_one_letter_code
_entity_poly.pdbx_strand_id
1 'polypeptide(L)'
;MKKKILSIVLTGLMMLSLSACGNSSNSDNGSATPDNQEQEQEPMSEALESRGVWFRVSGKETIAKDDSVNGISTFEDGMVTAYALNNLGYTIGDFKGMSDDEILDEVAEYKVDGTPIKYTLAGTTDDTGNIIIEENIVIDSSVSTMLETGGKWWDNNYDYSPCTNGYTIYDDIYNGFRYASNKVDSDYVYLVTRIDGTPAPQPFVLDSVDTEGIEVD
;
A
#
# COMPACT_ATOMS: atom_id res chain seq x y z
N MET A 1 30.11 -18.55 -28.89
CA MET A 1 31.29 -17.84 -28.35
C MET A 1 31.20 -17.83 -26.83
N LYS A 2 32.35 -17.67 -26.17
CA LYS A 2 32.66 -18.10 -24.80
C LYS A 2 31.90 -17.34 -23.70
N LYS A 3 31.58 -18.07 -22.63
CA LYS A 3 31.07 -17.63 -21.32
C LYS A 3 31.88 -16.46 -20.75
N LYS A 4 31.22 -15.60 -19.98
CA LYS A 4 31.85 -14.88 -18.86
C LYS A 4 31.01 -15.11 -17.61
N ILE A 5 31.51 -16.04 -16.80
CA ILE A 5 31.19 -16.16 -15.37
C ILE A 5 32.02 -15.08 -14.69
N LEU A 6 31.40 -14.21 -13.90
CA LEU A 6 32.13 -13.36 -12.97
C LEU A 6 31.87 -13.89 -11.55
N SER A 7 32.86 -14.63 -11.05
CA SER A 7 33.02 -14.88 -9.63
C SER A 7 33.58 -13.61 -8.99
N ILE A 8 32.95 -13.13 -7.91
CA ILE A 8 33.62 -12.25 -6.95
C ILE A 8 33.74 -13.02 -5.64
N VAL A 9 34.98 -13.22 -5.26
CA VAL A 9 35.45 -13.80 -4.01
C VAL A 9 36.07 -12.66 -3.20
N LEU A 10 35.92 -12.77 -1.87
CA LEU A 10 36.68 -12.07 -0.81
C LEU A 10 36.21 -10.63 -0.51
N THR A 11 36.05 -10.19 0.73
CA THR A 11 36.76 -10.55 1.97
C THR A 11 35.92 -10.12 3.17
N GLY A 12 35.81 -10.97 4.21
CA GLY A 12 35.27 -10.56 5.50
C GLY A 12 36.21 -9.59 6.22
N LEU A 13 35.64 -8.63 6.95
CA LEU A 13 36.35 -7.98 8.05
C LEU A 13 35.43 -7.93 9.28
N MET A 14 35.99 -8.46 10.37
CA MET A 14 35.46 -8.52 11.72
C MET A 14 35.16 -7.14 12.31
N MET A 15 34.17 -7.16 13.20
CA MET A 15 33.71 -6.14 14.15
C MET A 15 34.83 -5.33 14.82
N LEU A 16 34.54 -4.05 15.09
CA LEU A 16 34.89 -3.41 16.35
C LEU A 16 33.71 -2.59 16.86
N SER A 17 33.03 -3.16 17.86
CA SER A 17 32.19 -2.43 18.81
C SER A 17 33.05 -1.45 19.60
N LEU A 18 32.71 -0.17 19.56
CA LEU A 18 33.16 0.80 20.56
C LEU A 18 31.96 1.22 21.41
N SER A 19 31.84 0.53 22.54
CA SER A 19 31.08 0.98 23.70
C SER A 19 31.78 2.22 24.28
N ALA A 20 31.16 3.40 24.16
CA ALA A 20 31.55 4.58 24.91
C ALA A 20 30.67 4.70 26.16
N CYS A 21 31.19 4.21 27.29
CA CYS A 21 30.72 4.60 28.62
C CYS A 21 31.00 6.09 28.85
N GLY A 22 29.96 6.92 28.85
CA GLY A 22 30.00 8.28 29.38
C GLY A 22 29.26 8.33 30.71
N ASN A 23 30.00 8.22 31.82
CA ASN A 23 29.47 8.33 33.17
C ASN A 23 29.44 9.80 33.63
N SER A 24 28.26 10.33 33.97
CA SER A 24 28.08 11.44 34.92
C SER A 24 26.64 11.44 35.47
N SER A 25 26.54 10.91 36.69
CA SER A 25 25.53 11.08 37.74
C SER A 25 24.50 12.22 37.59
N ASN A 26 23.19 11.95 37.73
CA ASN A 26 22.45 12.00 39.01
C ASN A 26 20.94 11.68 38.83
N SER A 27 20.40 10.88 39.75
CA SER A 27 19.01 10.70 40.21
C SER A 27 17.79 10.62 39.28
N ASP A 28 17.06 9.52 39.53
CA ASP A 28 15.61 9.39 39.72
C ASP A 28 14.70 8.97 38.56
N ASN A 29 13.91 7.96 38.91
CA ASN A 29 12.75 7.36 38.26
C ASN A 29 13.01 6.54 37.01
N GLY A 30 13.12 5.22 37.24
CA GLY A 30 12.80 4.20 36.27
C GLY A 30 11.38 4.38 35.75
N SER A 31 11.26 5.10 34.63
CA SER A 31 10.22 4.84 33.66
C SER A 31 10.75 3.70 32.81
N ALA A 32 10.17 2.52 32.97
CA ALA A 32 10.33 1.46 31.99
C ALA A 32 9.91 2.04 30.64
N THR A 33 10.89 2.37 29.81
CA THR A 33 10.64 2.64 28.40
C THR A 33 9.93 1.39 27.89
N PRO A 34 8.70 1.50 27.34
CA PRO A 34 8.06 0.36 26.72
C PRO A 34 9.05 -0.18 25.70
N ASP A 35 9.31 -1.48 25.80
CA ASP A 35 10.05 -2.26 24.84
C ASP A 35 9.56 -1.83 23.46
N ASN A 36 10.40 -1.12 22.72
CA ASN A 36 10.12 -0.70 21.35
C ASN A 36 10.23 -1.99 20.55
N GLN A 37 9.18 -2.82 20.59
CA GLN A 37 9.03 -3.88 19.62
C GLN A 37 8.99 -3.17 18.28
N GLU A 38 10.09 -3.27 17.53
CA GLU A 38 10.14 -2.90 16.12
C GLU A 38 9.02 -3.71 15.46
N GLN A 39 7.87 -3.06 15.30
CA GLN A 39 6.72 -3.66 14.68
C GLN A 39 7.07 -3.77 13.20
N GLU A 40 7.16 -5.00 12.70
CA GLU A 40 7.55 -5.31 11.32
C GLU A 40 6.63 -4.54 10.37
N GLN A 41 7.23 -3.68 9.54
CA GLN A 41 6.54 -2.87 8.54
C GLN A 41 6.50 -3.65 7.21
N GLU A 42 5.32 -3.75 6.61
CA GLU A 42 5.10 -4.47 5.35
C GLU A 42 5.26 -3.49 4.15
N PRO A 43 6.12 -3.79 3.16
CA PRO A 43 6.22 -3.03 1.91
C PRO A 43 4.93 -3.10 1.08
N MET A 44 4.72 -2.11 0.20
CA MET A 44 3.54 -2.04 -0.65
C MET A 44 3.44 -3.24 -1.59
N SER A 45 4.55 -3.63 -2.22
CA SER A 45 4.61 -4.79 -3.11
C SER A 45 4.13 -6.08 -2.46
N GLU A 46 4.55 -6.33 -1.21
CA GLU A 46 4.14 -7.47 -0.42
C GLU A 46 2.67 -7.36 0.00
N ALA A 47 2.25 -6.18 0.48
CA ALA A 47 0.88 -5.95 0.90
C ALA A 47 -0.13 -6.16 -0.24
N LEU A 48 0.18 -5.73 -1.46
CA LEU A 48 -0.76 -5.88 -2.58
C LEU A 48 -1.08 -7.37 -2.83
N GLU A 49 -0.04 -8.21 -2.87
CA GLU A 49 -0.13 -9.64 -3.16
C GLU A 49 -0.60 -10.48 -1.96
N SER A 50 -0.34 -10.02 -0.72
CA SER A 50 -0.69 -10.77 0.50
C SER A 50 -2.15 -10.59 0.92
N ARG A 51 -2.87 -9.63 0.34
CA ARG A 51 -4.21 -9.19 0.76
C ARG A 51 -5.23 -9.45 -0.34
N GLY A 52 -6.35 -10.07 0.02
CA GLY A 52 -7.34 -10.53 -0.97
C GLY A 52 -8.08 -9.39 -1.67
N VAL A 53 -8.62 -8.43 -0.90
CA VAL A 53 -9.52 -7.39 -1.44
C VAL A 53 -9.05 -5.99 -1.06
N TRP A 54 -8.88 -5.15 -2.07
CA TRP A 54 -8.58 -3.73 -1.93
C TRP A 54 -9.75 -2.86 -2.38
N PHE A 55 -10.22 -2.00 -1.49
CA PHE A 55 -11.30 -1.04 -1.72
C PHE A 55 -10.76 0.30 -2.17
N ARG A 56 -11.33 0.83 -3.25
CA ARG A 56 -11.12 2.22 -3.66
C ARG A 56 -12.25 3.09 -3.14
N VAL A 57 -11.93 3.98 -2.20
CA VAL A 57 -12.91 4.75 -1.43
C VAL A 57 -12.73 6.24 -1.70
N SER A 58 -13.82 6.96 -1.95
CA SER A 58 -13.81 8.43 -1.89
C SER A 58 -14.18 8.88 -0.49
N GLY A 59 -13.29 9.63 0.15
CA GLY A 59 -13.50 10.15 1.50
C GLY A 59 -12.91 11.53 1.68
N LYS A 60 -13.00 12.04 2.91
CA LYS A 60 -12.34 13.29 3.32
C LYS A 60 -11.00 12.96 3.96
N GLU A 61 -10.65 13.61 5.07
CA GLU A 61 -9.39 13.37 5.81
C GLU A 61 -9.28 11.96 6.41
N THR A 62 -10.41 11.28 6.61
CA THR A 62 -10.51 9.91 7.13
C THR A 62 -11.56 9.14 6.35
N ILE A 63 -11.42 7.81 6.28
CA ILE A 63 -12.49 6.93 5.79
C ILE A 63 -13.49 6.57 6.91
N ALA A 64 -14.76 6.47 6.53
CA ALA A 64 -15.88 6.12 7.40
C ALA A 64 -16.81 5.09 6.73
N LYS A 65 -17.68 4.47 7.53
CA LYS A 65 -18.61 3.42 7.06
C LYS A 65 -19.51 3.84 5.89
N ASP A 66 -19.85 5.13 5.80
CA ASP A 66 -20.79 5.66 4.79
C ASP A 66 -20.06 6.22 3.56
N ASP A 67 -18.72 6.10 3.51
CA ASP A 67 -17.94 6.57 2.37
C ASP A 67 -18.09 5.64 1.17
N SER A 68 -18.15 6.25 -0.01
CA SER A 68 -18.45 5.57 -1.27
C SER A 68 -17.31 4.67 -1.71
N VAL A 69 -17.62 3.40 -1.96
CA VAL A 69 -16.73 2.45 -2.63
C VAL A 69 -16.95 2.57 -4.13
N ASN A 70 -15.94 3.06 -4.82
CA ASN A 70 -15.97 3.33 -6.25
C ASN A 70 -15.42 2.18 -7.08
N GLY A 71 -14.68 1.27 -6.44
CA GLY A 71 -14.15 0.08 -7.07
C GLY A 71 -13.51 -0.84 -6.06
N ILE A 72 -13.34 -2.09 -6.50
CA ILE A 72 -12.65 -3.12 -5.76
C ILE A 72 -11.58 -3.72 -6.68
N SER A 73 -10.43 -4.06 -6.13
CA SER A 73 -9.34 -4.72 -6.85
C SER A 73 -8.80 -5.92 -6.06
N THR A 74 -8.32 -6.93 -6.78
CA THR A 74 -7.44 -7.98 -6.25
C THR A 74 -6.12 -7.93 -6.99
N PHE A 75 -5.03 -8.24 -6.29
CA PHE A 75 -3.69 -8.36 -6.87
C PHE A 75 -3.19 -9.78 -6.65
N GLU A 76 -2.74 -10.42 -7.71
CA GLU A 76 -2.24 -11.80 -7.69
C GLU A 76 -1.26 -11.99 -8.84
N ASP A 77 -0.06 -12.49 -8.53
CA ASP A 77 0.99 -12.84 -9.50
C ASP A 77 1.30 -11.66 -10.45
N GLY A 78 1.43 -10.45 -9.91
CA GLY A 78 1.72 -9.25 -10.69
C GLY A 78 0.60 -8.75 -11.57
N MET A 79 -0.59 -9.32 -11.40
CA MET A 79 -1.77 -8.97 -12.13
C MET A 79 -2.82 -8.35 -11.21
N VAL A 80 -3.56 -7.39 -11.73
CA VAL A 80 -4.69 -6.77 -11.04
C VAL A 80 -6.00 -7.11 -11.73
N THR A 81 -6.95 -7.63 -10.96
CA THR A 81 -8.36 -7.74 -11.38
C THR A 81 -9.14 -6.60 -10.78
N ALA A 82 -9.97 -5.92 -11.57
CA ALA A 82 -10.73 -4.74 -11.11
C ALA A 82 -12.24 -4.94 -11.27
N TYR A 83 -13.00 -4.34 -10.36
CA TYR A 83 -14.46 -4.29 -10.32
C TYR A 83 -14.91 -2.84 -10.17
N ALA A 84 -15.72 -2.34 -11.10
CA ALA A 84 -16.08 -0.92 -11.17
C ALA A 84 -17.44 -0.64 -10.53
N LEU A 85 -17.44 0.05 -9.38
CA LEU A 85 -18.64 0.28 -8.57
C LEU A 85 -19.14 1.74 -8.59
N ASN A 86 -18.57 2.57 -9.45
CA ASN A 86 -18.91 3.99 -9.56
C ASN A 86 -20.42 4.20 -9.79
N ASN A 87 -21.02 5.08 -9.00
CA ASN A 87 -22.45 5.42 -9.04
C ASN A 87 -23.42 4.27 -8.72
N LEU A 88 -22.94 3.15 -8.17
CA LEU A 88 -23.81 2.05 -7.73
C LEU A 88 -24.32 2.24 -6.30
N GLY A 89 -23.69 3.13 -5.53
CA GLY A 89 -24.12 3.46 -4.16
C GLY A 89 -23.57 2.55 -3.07
N TYR A 90 -22.61 1.67 -3.39
CA TYR A 90 -21.89 0.88 -2.40
C TYR A 90 -21.08 1.77 -1.45
N THR A 91 -21.12 1.42 -0.18
CA THR A 91 -20.35 2.04 0.89
C THR A 91 -19.46 1.00 1.57
N ILE A 92 -18.45 1.45 2.31
CA ILE A 92 -17.58 0.52 3.06
C ILE A 92 -18.40 -0.34 4.03
N GLY A 93 -19.44 0.24 4.64
CA GLY A 93 -20.29 -0.46 5.59
C GLY A 93 -21.12 -1.59 4.98
N ASP A 94 -21.38 -1.58 3.68
CA ASP A 94 -22.16 -2.63 3.01
C ASP A 94 -21.41 -3.97 2.96
N PHE A 95 -20.07 -3.92 2.98
CA PHE A 95 -19.21 -5.10 2.97
C PHE A 95 -18.88 -5.63 4.37
N LYS A 96 -19.49 -5.05 5.43
CA LYS A 96 -19.21 -5.44 6.81
C LYS A 96 -19.51 -6.92 7.03
N GLY A 97 -18.52 -7.66 7.55
CA GLY A 97 -18.68 -9.05 7.96
C GLY A 97 -18.72 -10.06 6.82
N MET A 98 -18.58 -9.60 5.57
CA MET A 98 -18.40 -10.48 4.41
C MET A 98 -16.95 -10.95 4.35
N SER A 99 -16.71 -12.21 4.01
CA SER A 99 -15.39 -12.69 3.58
C SER A 99 -14.97 -12.06 2.26
N ASP A 100 -13.69 -12.16 1.91
CA ASP A 100 -13.18 -11.68 0.61
C ASP A 100 -13.93 -12.36 -0.56
N ASP A 101 -14.18 -13.67 -0.48
CA ASP A 101 -14.95 -14.42 -1.48
C ASP A 101 -16.39 -13.91 -1.59
N GLU A 102 -17.07 -13.64 -0.48
CA GLU A 102 -18.44 -13.10 -0.49
C GLU A 102 -18.50 -11.70 -1.10
N ILE A 103 -17.48 -10.87 -0.86
CA ILE A 103 -17.37 -9.54 -1.49
C ILE A 103 -17.20 -9.69 -3.00
N LEU A 104 -16.31 -10.59 -3.44
CA LEU A 104 -16.05 -10.82 -4.86
C LEU A 104 -17.25 -11.42 -5.59
N ASP A 105 -18.00 -12.32 -4.94
CA ASP A 105 -19.25 -12.87 -5.45
C ASP A 105 -20.32 -11.78 -5.61
N GLU A 106 -20.47 -10.88 -4.62
CA GLU A 106 -21.41 -9.76 -4.65
C GLU A 106 -21.12 -8.81 -5.82
N VAL A 107 -19.85 -8.56 -6.12
CA VAL A 107 -19.43 -7.58 -7.15
C VAL A 107 -19.05 -8.20 -8.49
N ALA A 108 -19.21 -9.52 -8.64
CA ALA A 108 -18.73 -10.29 -9.79
C ALA A 108 -19.26 -9.76 -11.13
N GLU A 109 -20.50 -9.28 -11.18
CA GLU A 109 -21.12 -8.73 -12.40
C GLU A 109 -20.50 -7.40 -12.85
N TYR A 110 -19.76 -6.73 -11.97
CA TYR A 110 -19.09 -5.45 -12.24
C TYR A 110 -17.61 -5.60 -12.58
N LYS A 111 -17.15 -6.84 -12.82
CA LYS A 111 -15.78 -7.11 -13.27
C LYS A 111 -15.48 -6.32 -14.53
N VAL A 112 -14.35 -5.63 -14.53
CA VAL A 112 -13.89 -4.82 -15.65
C VAL A 112 -13.34 -5.72 -16.74
N ASP A 113 -13.92 -5.62 -17.93
CA ASP A 113 -13.43 -6.28 -19.14
C ASP A 113 -11.95 -5.92 -19.39
N GLY A 114 -11.16 -6.92 -19.76
CA GLY A 114 -9.72 -6.77 -20.00
C GLY A 114 -8.84 -6.98 -18.75
N THR A 115 -9.44 -7.31 -17.60
CA THR A 115 -8.71 -7.76 -16.40
C THR A 115 -8.82 -9.29 -16.19
N PRO A 116 -7.82 -9.97 -15.61
CA PRO A 116 -6.60 -9.45 -14.99
C PRO A 116 -5.61 -8.84 -15.99
N ILE A 117 -4.85 -7.83 -15.54
CA ILE A 117 -3.84 -7.13 -16.33
C ILE A 117 -2.58 -6.88 -15.51
N LYS A 118 -1.41 -6.87 -16.15
CA LYS A 118 -0.15 -6.59 -15.47
C LYS A 118 -0.18 -5.20 -14.83
N TYR A 119 0.20 -5.14 -13.57
CA TYR A 119 0.55 -3.88 -12.92
C TYR A 119 2.05 -3.82 -12.67
N THR A 120 2.58 -2.62 -12.51
CA THR A 120 3.94 -2.39 -12.05
C THR A 120 3.93 -1.40 -10.91
N LEU A 121 4.94 -1.43 -10.05
CA LEU A 121 5.19 -0.36 -9.09
C LEU A 121 6.22 0.60 -9.66
N ALA A 122 5.96 1.90 -9.55
CA ALA A 122 6.83 2.96 -10.03
C ALA A 122 7.01 4.01 -8.92
N GLY A 123 8.26 4.23 -8.52
CA GLY A 123 8.60 5.21 -7.50
C GLY A 123 9.28 6.47 -8.03
N THR A 124 9.16 7.56 -7.29
CA THR A 124 10.06 8.71 -7.39
C THR A 124 10.98 8.73 -6.17
N THR A 125 12.22 9.16 -6.37
CA THR A 125 13.21 9.27 -5.31
C THR A 125 13.50 10.72 -4.97
N ASP A 126 14.12 10.94 -3.82
CA ASP A 126 14.78 12.20 -3.53
C ASP A 126 15.87 12.54 -4.57
N ASP A 127 16.39 13.77 -4.52
CA ASP A 127 17.46 14.25 -5.43
C ASP A 127 18.77 13.44 -5.33
N THR A 128 18.86 12.49 -4.38
CA THR A 128 20.02 11.62 -4.19
C THR A 128 19.83 10.23 -4.79
N GLY A 129 18.59 9.85 -5.14
CA GLY A 129 18.28 8.51 -5.64
C GLY A 129 18.25 7.43 -4.56
N ASN A 130 18.34 7.80 -3.27
CA ASN A 130 18.50 6.82 -2.18
C ASN A 130 17.25 6.63 -1.34
N ILE A 131 16.26 7.51 -1.49
CA ILE A 131 15.04 7.50 -0.65
C ILE A 131 13.84 7.58 -1.59
N ILE A 132 12.96 6.57 -1.57
CA ILE A 132 11.66 6.66 -2.24
C ILE A 132 10.83 7.70 -1.50
N ILE A 133 10.33 8.68 -2.25
CA ILE A 133 9.45 9.74 -1.73
C ILE A 133 7.99 9.52 -2.15
N GLU A 134 7.75 8.82 -3.26
CA GLU A 134 6.43 8.45 -3.75
C GLU A 134 6.49 7.09 -4.44
N GLU A 135 5.42 6.29 -4.35
CA GLU A 135 5.24 5.04 -5.08
C GLU A 135 3.85 5.00 -5.71
N ASN A 136 3.79 4.50 -6.94
CA ASN A 136 2.58 4.41 -7.73
C ASN A 136 2.42 2.98 -8.21
N ILE A 137 1.24 2.41 -8.04
CA ILE A 137 0.80 1.33 -8.92
C ILE A 137 0.74 1.93 -10.33
N VAL A 138 0.97 1.16 -11.39
CA VAL A 138 0.79 1.59 -12.78
C VAL A 138 0.13 0.45 -13.52
N ILE A 139 -0.95 0.75 -14.22
CA ILE A 139 -1.71 -0.20 -15.03
C ILE A 139 -1.67 0.28 -16.49
N ASP A 140 -1.51 -0.64 -17.44
CA ASP A 140 -1.54 -0.30 -18.85
C ASP A 140 -2.93 0.23 -19.26
N SER A 141 -2.99 1.55 -19.45
CA SER A 141 -4.18 2.29 -19.87
C SER A 141 -4.79 1.85 -21.21
N SER A 142 -4.05 1.11 -22.05
CA SER A 142 -4.53 0.65 -23.36
C SER A 142 -5.63 -0.41 -23.30
N VAL A 143 -5.90 -0.97 -22.12
CA VAL A 143 -6.73 -2.16 -21.95
C VAL A 143 -8.14 -1.85 -21.42
N SER A 144 -8.41 -0.65 -20.89
CA SER A 144 -9.77 -0.31 -20.49
C SER A 144 -10.07 1.19 -20.42
N THR A 145 -10.91 1.65 -21.35
CA THR A 145 -11.58 2.96 -21.26
C THR A 145 -12.62 3.00 -20.12
N MET A 146 -13.02 1.85 -19.54
CA MET A 146 -13.91 1.83 -18.36
C MET A 146 -13.17 2.20 -17.06
N LEU A 147 -11.87 1.91 -16.97
CA LEU A 147 -11.01 2.54 -15.98
C LEU A 147 -10.96 4.06 -16.19
N GLU A 148 -10.98 4.56 -17.44
CA GLU A 148 -10.96 6.00 -17.75
C GLU A 148 -12.29 6.75 -17.53
N THR A 149 -13.46 6.11 -17.73
CA THR A 149 -14.78 6.77 -17.63
C THR A 149 -15.33 6.90 -16.20
N GLY A 150 -14.67 6.32 -15.20
CA GLY A 150 -14.96 6.46 -13.76
C GLY A 150 -14.03 7.42 -13.00
N GLY A 151 -13.22 8.19 -13.72
CA GLY A 151 -12.15 9.04 -13.19
C GLY A 151 -10.83 8.65 -13.85
N LYS A 152 -9.85 9.54 -13.88
CA LYS A 152 -8.49 9.16 -14.23
C LYS A 152 -7.82 8.64 -12.96
N TRP A 153 -7.45 7.37 -12.92
CA TRP A 153 -6.95 6.71 -11.70
C TRP A 153 -5.42 6.66 -11.65
N TRP A 154 -4.78 6.90 -12.81
CA TRP A 154 -3.35 6.73 -13.03
C TRP A 154 -2.78 7.84 -13.92
N ASP A 155 -3.27 9.07 -13.79
CA ASP A 155 -2.48 10.19 -14.31
C ASP A 155 -1.22 10.29 -13.44
N ASN A 156 -0.04 10.36 -14.05
CA ASN A 156 1.30 10.30 -13.44
C ASN A 156 1.63 11.48 -12.48
N ASN A 157 0.61 12.07 -11.83
CA ASN A 157 0.68 13.28 -11.02
C ASN A 157 0.02 13.12 -9.64
N TYR A 158 -0.31 11.90 -9.20
CA TYR A 158 -0.97 11.68 -7.91
C TYR A 158 -0.02 11.04 -6.90
N ASP A 159 0.44 11.85 -5.94
CA ASP A 159 1.30 11.43 -4.84
C ASP A 159 0.51 10.49 -3.89
N TYR A 160 0.81 9.18 -3.88
CA TYR A 160 0.30 8.29 -2.85
C TYR A 160 1.09 8.48 -1.56
N SER A 161 0.39 8.65 -0.45
CA SER A 161 0.98 8.64 0.88
C SER A 161 0.39 7.48 1.68
N PRO A 162 1.21 6.72 2.42
CA PRO A 162 0.71 5.75 3.38
C PRO A 162 -0.32 6.39 4.32
N CYS A 163 -1.40 5.66 4.57
CA CYS A 163 -2.36 6.04 5.60
C CYS A 163 -1.66 5.97 6.96
N THR A 164 -1.41 7.13 7.57
CA THR A 164 -0.60 7.25 8.78
C THR A 164 -1.17 6.50 9.99
N ASN A 165 -2.45 6.14 9.95
CA ASN A 165 -3.12 5.31 10.95
C ASN A 165 -4.07 4.36 10.22
N GLY A 166 -4.25 3.15 10.76
CA GLY A 166 -5.39 2.33 10.40
C GLY A 166 -6.71 2.99 10.81
N TYR A 167 -7.74 2.80 10.00
CA TYR A 167 -9.08 3.30 10.22
C TYR A 167 -9.97 2.18 10.73
N THR A 168 -10.42 2.28 11.98
CA THR A 168 -11.36 1.33 12.55
C THR A 168 -12.77 1.66 12.07
N ILE A 169 -13.39 0.72 11.36
CA ILE A 169 -14.77 0.82 10.89
C ILE A 169 -15.50 -0.42 11.39
N TYR A 170 -16.41 -0.22 12.34
CA TYR A 170 -16.98 -1.29 13.15
C TYR A 170 -15.89 -2.06 13.91
N ASP A 171 -15.75 -3.35 13.61
CA ASP A 171 -14.82 -4.28 14.25
C ASP A 171 -13.61 -4.57 13.33
N ASP A 172 -13.66 -4.07 12.09
CA ASP A 172 -12.59 -4.20 11.11
C ASP A 172 -11.66 -2.99 11.18
N ILE A 173 -10.38 -3.22 10.87
CA ILE A 173 -9.41 -2.14 10.67
C ILE A 173 -9.04 -2.12 9.19
N TYR A 174 -8.99 -0.92 8.62
CA TYR A 174 -8.61 -0.67 7.24
C TYR A 174 -7.31 0.10 7.19
N ASN A 175 -6.37 -0.31 6.34
CA ASN A 175 -5.15 0.44 6.09
C ASN A 175 -4.78 0.38 4.61
N GLY A 176 -3.86 1.24 4.19
CA GLY A 176 -3.55 1.40 2.79
C GLY A 176 -2.87 2.72 2.49
N PHE A 177 -3.26 3.28 1.36
CA PHE A 177 -2.70 4.51 0.83
C PHE A 177 -3.82 5.51 0.52
N ARG A 178 -3.48 6.78 0.56
CA ARG A 178 -4.35 7.86 0.13
C ARG A 178 -3.63 8.76 -0.85
N TYR A 179 -4.38 9.37 -1.76
CA TYR A 179 -3.93 10.51 -2.54
C TYR A 179 -4.98 11.61 -2.51
N ALA A 180 -4.53 12.86 -2.61
CA ALA A 180 -5.43 14.00 -2.72
C ALA A 180 -5.88 14.16 -4.17
N SER A 181 -7.15 13.83 -4.46
CA SER A 181 -7.73 14.05 -5.79
C SER A 181 -7.87 15.54 -6.12
N ASN A 182 -8.01 16.37 -5.10
CA ASN A 182 -8.02 17.83 -5.19
C ASN A 182 -7.40 18.41 -3.91
N LYS A 183 -6.18 18.96 -4.02
CA LYS A 183 -5.42 19.55 -2.89
C LYS A 183 -6.14 20.76 -2.25
N VAL A 184 -7.17 21.33 -2.90
CA VAL A 184 -7.92 22.50 -2.39
C VAL A 184 -9.09 22.10 -1.50
N ASP A 185 -9.83 21.05 -1.87
CA ASP A 185 -11.09 20.68 -1.19
C ASP A 185 -10.92 19.56 -0.15
N SER A 186 -9.70 19.04 0.03
CA SER A 186 -9.41 17.92 0.93
C SER A 186 -10.21 16.64 0.60
N ASP A 187 -10.55 16.48 -0.68
CA ASP A 187 -11.14 15.26 -1.20
C ASP A 187 -10.02 14.25 -1.49
N TYR A 188 -10.02 13.18 -0.71
CA TYR A 188 -9.06 12.10 -0.83
C TYR A 188 -9.70 10.90 -1.48
N VAL A 189 -8.88 10.19 -2.23
CA VAL A 189 -9.18 8.84 -2.65
C VAL A 189 -8.23 7.92 -1.92
N TYR A 190 -8.80 6.85 -1.40
CA TYR A 190 -8.09 5.83 -0.65
C TYR A 190 -8.07 4.54 -1.44
N LEU A 191 -6.96 3.82 -1.37
CA LEU A 191 -6.87 2.41 -1.69
C LEU A 191 -6.56 1.70 -0.38
N VAL A 192 -7.56 1.03 0.21
CA VAL A 192 -7.43 0.38 1.51
C VAL A 192 -7.83 -1.08 1.46
N THR A 193 -7.21 -1.90 2.29
CA THR A 193 -7.59 -3.28 2.53
C THR A 193 -7.93 -3.47 4.00
N ARG A 194 -8.70 -4.52 4.29
CA ARG A 194 -8.82 -5.03 5.66
C ARG A 194 -7.49 -5.62 6.10
N ILE A 195 -7.22 -5.49 7.38
CA ILE A 195 -5.98 -5.93 8.01
C ILE A 195 -6.30 -6.63 9.33
N ASP A 196 -5.77 -7.83 9.46
CA ASP A 196 -5.89 -8.61 10.68
C ASP A 196 -4.87 -8.10 11.70
N GLY A 197 -5.32 -7.65 12.87
CA GLY A 197 -4.40 -7.41 13.97
C GLY A 197 -4.85 -6.43 15.03
N THR A 198 -4.59 -6.83 16.27
CA THR A 198 -4.25 -5.90 17.36
C THR A 198 -2.80 -6.20 17.75
N PRO A 199 -1.94 -5.20 18.04
CA PRO A 199 -2.24 -3.77 18.22
C PRO A 199 -2.46 -3.01 16.90
N ALA A 200 -2.71 -1.70 17.00
CA ALA A 200 -3.00 -0.84 15.86
C ALA A 200 -2.02 -1.10 14.70
N PRO A 201 -2.53 -1.24 13.47
CA PRO A 201 -1.69 -1.50 12.32
C PRO A 201 -0.74 -0.35 12.08
N GLN A 202 0.50 -0.69 11.73
CA GLN A 202 1.41 0.29 11.16
C GLN A 202 0.98 0.59 9.72
N PRO A 203 1.20 1.82 9.23
CA PRO A 203 1.13 2.10 7.80
C PRO A 203 1.96 1.07 7.02
N PHE A 204 1.45 0.64 5.86
CA PHE A 204 2.32 0.04 4.85
C PHE A 204 3.42 1.05 4.49
N VAL A 205 4.62 0.56 4.21
CA VAL A 205 5.73 1.41 3.81
C VAL A 205 5.95 1.34 2.32
N LEU A 206 6.51 2.42 1.77
CA LEU A 206 6.98 2.41 0.38
C LEU A 206 8.09 1.38 0.25
N ASP A 207 8.16 0.72 -0.89
CA ASP A 207 9.29 -0.15 -1.20
C ASP A 207 10.63 0.62 -1.17
N SER A 208 11.74 -0.09 -1.01
CA SER A 208 13.07 0.56 -0.97
C SER A 208 13.63 0.78 -2.38
N VAL A 209 14.51 1.77 -2.58
CA VAL A 209 15.11 2.09 -3.90
C VAL A 209 15.88 0.93 -4.55
N ASP A 210 16.39 -0.03 -3.79
CA ASP A 210 17.06 -1.22 -4.33
C ASP A 210 16.07 -2.27 -4.87
N THR A 211 14.76 -1.99 -4.84
CA THR A 211 13.70 -2.78 -5.51
C THR A 211 13.44 -2.31 -6.95
N GLU A 212 14.28 -1.43 -7.51
CA GLU A 212 14.15 -0.91 -8.88
C GLU A 212 13.92 -2.03 -9.93
N GLY A 213 12.73 -2.03 -10.53
CA GLY A 213 12.41 -2.86 -11.69
C GLY A 213 11.75 -4.20 -11.38
N ILE A 214 10.97 -4.31 -10.30
CA ILE A 214 10.03 -5.43 -10.16
C ILE A 214 8.93 -5.26 -11.22
N GLU A 215 9.20 -5.77 -12.42
CA GLU A 215 8.16 -6.53 -13.09
C GLU A 215 7.75 -7.61 -12.10
N VAL A 216 6.55 -7.47 -11.55
CA VAL A 216 5.96 -8.56 -10.78
C VAL A 216 5.69 -9.64 -11.83
N ASP A 217 6.52 -10.69 -11.80
CA ASP A 217 6.60 -11.76 -12.82
C ASP A 217 5.48 -12.78 -12.65
#